data_AF-A0A117MFP8-F1
#
_entry.id   AF-A0A117MFP8-F1
#
_cell.length_a   1.000
_cell.length_b   1.000
_cell.length_c   1.000
_cell.angle_alpha   90.00
_cell.angle_beta   90.00
_cell.angle_gamma   90.00
#
_symmetry.space_group_name_H-M   'P 1'
#
loop_
_entity.id
_entity.type
_entity.pdbx_description
1 polymer ?
#
loop_
_entity_poly.entity_id
_entity_poly.type
_entity_poly.pdbx_seq_one_letter_code
_entity_poly.pdbx_strand_id
1 'polypeptide(L)'
;MEAKNIKRLLVIGVPAFIGVILLVATVVLTYTAAVALITGIDGPTQELVIESVQVEYLENASVIHLTDQDLKQYPVLESAIRDAAVQISGKAPMTGVENLVLIESFGIDAREDDRPYLEYDGAYYLTRVLLH
;
A
#
# COMPACT_ATOMS: atom_id res chain seq x y z
N MET A 1 -38.56 6.41 48.72
CA MET A 1 -37.21 6.90 48.36
C MET A 1 -36.74 6.43 46.99
N GLU A 2 -37.41 5.44 46.37
CA GLU A 2 -36.96 4.78 45.11
C GLU A 2 -37.21 5.56 43.82
N ALA A 3 -38.36 6.22 43.66
CA ALA A 3 -38.72 6.91 42.40
C ALA A 3 -37.75 8.06 42.02
N LYS A 4 -37.13 8.72 43.01
CA LYS A 4 -36.15 9.80 42.80
C LYS A 4 -34.81 9.26 42.28
N ASN A 5 -34.41 8.07 42.74
CA ASN A 5 -33.19 7.42 42.30
C ASN A 5 -33.32 6.87 40.86
N ILE A 6 -34.48 6.33 40.48
CA ILE A 6 -34.73 5.86 39.10
C ILE A 6 -34.69 7.03 38.10
N LYS A 7 -35.32 8.16 38.42
CA LYS A 7 -35.26 9.36 37.58
C LYS A 7 -33.83 9.87 37.42
N ARG A 8 -33.03 9.85 38.50
CA ARG A 8 -31.63 10.27 38.46
C ARG A 8 -30.74 9.31 37.67
N LEU A 9 -31.00 8.00 37.77
CA LEU A 9 -30.30 6.97 37.01
C LEU A 9 -30.59 7.08 35.50
N LEU A 10 -31.83 7.36 35.11
CA LEU A 10 -32.19 7.59 33.70
C LEU A 10 -31.54 8.86 33.13
N VAL A 11 -31.55 9.96 33.89
CA VAL A 11 -30.99 11.25 33.44
C VAL A 11 -29.47 11.20 33.23
N ILE A 12 -28.75 10.37 33.99
CA ILE A 12 -27.28 10.27 33.90
C ILE A 12 -26.86 9.05 33.08
N GLY A 13 -27.53 7.91 33.27
CA GLY A 13 -27.18 6.64 32.65
C GLY A 13 -27.45 6.61 31.15
N VAL A 14 -28.56 7.21 30.69
CA VAL A 14 -28.88 7.27 29.25
C VAL A 14 -27.86 8.09 28.47
N PRO A 15 -27.53 9.34 28.84
CA PRO A 15 -26.51 10.10 28.10
C PRO A 15 -25.12 9.48 28.22
N ALA A 16 -24.77 8.87 29.35
CA ALA A 16 -23.50 8.14 29.47
C ALA A 16 -23.44 6.94 28.51
N PHE A 17 -24.51 6.16 28.41
CA PHE A 17 -24.60 5.02 27.49
C PHE A 17 -24.53 5.47 26.02
N ILE A 18 -25.23 6.55 25.66
CA ILE A 18 -25.14 7.15 24.33
C ILE A 18 -23.71 7.64 24.06
N GLY A 19 -23.08 8.28 25.03
CA GLY A 19 -21.69 8.73 24.93
C GLY A 19 -20.73 7.58 24.66
N VAL A 20 -20.89 6.45 25.33
CA VAL A 20 -20.09 5.24 25.06
C VAL A 20 -20.33 4.70 23.65
N ILE A 21 -21.58 4.63 23.19
CA ILE A 21 -21.88 4.18 21.82
C ILE A 21 -21.22 5.11 20.79
N LEU A 22 -21.32 6.42 20.97
CA LEU A 22 -20.70 7.40 20.08
C LEU A 22 -19.18 7.31 20.10
N LEU A 23 -18.58 7.11 21.28
CA LEU A 23 -17.15 6.88 21.42
C LEU A 23 -16.72 5.64 20.64
N VAL A 24 -17.39 4.51 20.86
CA VAL A 24 -17.09 3.24 20.18
C VAL A 24 -17.24 3.42 18.67
N ALA A 25 -18.32 4.06 18.19
CA ALA A 25 -18.53 4.32 16.78
C ALA A 25 -17.41 5.19 16.18
N THR A 26 -16.97 6.22 16.91
CA THR A 26 -15.87 7.10 16.48
C THR A 26 -14.55 6.35 16.41
N VAL A 27 -14.24 5.52 17.42
CA VAL A 27 -13.01 4.71 17.46
C VAL A 27 -13.00 3.68 16.32
N VAL A 28 -14.13 3.02 16.06
CA VAL A 28 -14.24 2.06 14.94
C VAL A 28 -14.07 2.79 13.62
N LEU A 29 -14.68 3.96 13.44
CA LEU A 29 -14.57 4.75 12.21
C LEU A 29 -13.13 5.22 11.97
N THR A 30 -12.47 5.77 12.99
CA THR A 30 -11.09 6.26 12.87
C THR A 30 -10.12 5.12 12.61
N TYR A 31 -10.30 3.98 13.27
CA TYR A 31 -9.48 2.79 13.02
C TYR A 31 -9.69 2.26 11.59
N THR A 32 -10.95 2.16 11.15
CA THR A 32 -11.27 1.70 9.78
C THR A 32 -10.67 2.65 8.74
N ALA A 33 -10.79 3.96 8.93
CA ALA A 33 -10.19 4.94 8.03
C ALA A 33 -8.65 4.89 8.05
N ALA A 34 -8.02 4.72 9.21
CA ALA A 34 -6.57 4.57 9.32
C ALA A 34 -6.07 3.30 8.62
N VAL A 35 -6.77 2.17 8.81
CA VAL A 35 -6.47 0.92 8.10
C VAL A 35 -6.63 1.12 6.60
N ALA A 36 -7.76 1.67 6.14
CA ALA A 36 -8.02 1.91 4.73
C ALA A 36 -6.97 2.84 4.07
N LEU A 37 -6.44 3.81 4.82
CA LEU A 37 -5.34 4.66 4.40
C LEU A 37 -4.03 3.88 4.26
N ILE A 38 -3.69 3.03 5.24
CA ILE A 38 -2.46 2.22 5.23
C ILE A 38 -2.52 1.13 4.15
N THR A 39 -3.66 0.46 4.03
CA THR A 39 -3.88 -0.62 3.06
C THR A 39 -4.29 -0.10 1.69
N GLY A 40 -4.50 1.21 1.54
CA GLY A 40 -5.00 1.88 0.34
C GLY A 40 -6.24 1.26 -0.29
N ILE A 41 -7.14 0.70 0.54
CA ILE A 41 -8.43 0.14 0.08
C ILE A 41 -9.35 1.27 -0.40
N ASP A 42 -9.26 2.44 0.24
CA ASP A 42 -9.90 3.71 -0.18
C ASP A 42 -8.84 4.80 -0.52
N GLY A 43 -7.59 4.38 -0.78
CA GLY A 43 -6.49 5.30 -1.10
C GLY A 43 -6.58 5.84 -2.53
N PRO A 44 -5.88 6.94 -2.84
CA PRO A 44 -5.73 7.41 -4.22
C PRO A 44 -5.19 6.29 -5.10
N THR A 45 -5.66 6.21 -6.35
CA THR A 45 -5.23 5.18 -7.30
C THR A 45 -3.71 5.23 -7.45
N GLN A 46 -3.05 4.10 -7.22
CA GLN A 46 -1.61 3.99 -7.34
C GLN A 46 -1.27 3.31 -8.66
N GLU A 47 -0.22 3.80 -9.31
CA GLU A 47 0.29 3.22 -10.55
C GLU A 47 1.75 2.82 -10.35
N LEU A 48 2.04 1.52 -10.55
CA LEU A 48 3.40 1.03 -10.62
C LEU A 48 3.95 1.33 -12.01
N VAL A 49 5.01 2.12 -12.07
CA VAL A 49 5.76 2.42 -13.29
C VAL A 49 7.07 1.65 -13.24
N ILE A 50 7.38 0.97 -14.33
CA ILE A 50 8.63 0.27 -14.53
C ILE A 50 9.32 0.84 -15.74
N GLU A 51 10.62 1.08 -15.63
CA GLU A 51 11.46 1.58 -16.72
C GLU A 51 12.63 0.64 -16.95
N SER A 52 12.84 0.20 -18.19
CA SER A 52 13.97 -0.61 -18.60
C SER A 52 15.24 0.25 -18.63
N VAL A 53 16.30 -0.23 -17.97
CA VAL A 53 17.56 0.51 -17.79
C VAL A 53 18.72 -0.26 -18.40
N GLN A 54 19.67 0.48 -18.97
CA GLN A 54 20.90 -0.10 -19.53
C GLN A 54 21.93 -0.40 -18.42
N VAL A 55 22.71 -1.47 -18.63
CA VAL A 55 23.65 -2.04 -17.64
C VAL A 55 24.71 -1.04 -17.16
N GLU A 56 25.06 -0.06 -18.00
CA GLU A 56 26.09 0.95 -17.72
C GLU A 56 25.76 1.84 -16.51
N TYR A 57 24.52 1.85 -16.04
CA TYR A 57 24.09 2.64 -14.86
C TYR A 57 24.18 1.89 -13.52
N LEU A 58 24.65 0.64 -13.51
CA LEU A 58 24.50 -0.27 -12.35
C LEU A 58 25.76 -0.50 -11.52
N GLU A 59 26.88 0.18 -11.80
CA GLU A 59 28.21 -0.17 -11.25
C GLU A 59 28.33 -0.21 -9.71
N ASN A 60 27.36 0.30 -8.95
CA ASN A 60 27.27 0.13 -7.49
C ASN A 60 25.82 0.02 -6.98
N ALA A 61 24.90 -0.43 -7.83
CA ALA A 61 23.49 -0.45 -7.49
C ALA A 61 23.08 -1.76 -6.80
N SER A 62 22.13 -1.69 -5.87
CA SER A 62 21.48 -2.90 -5.35
C SER A 62 20.63 -3.52 -6.46
N VAL A 63 20.81 -4.81 -6.73
CA VAL A 63 20.03 -5.54 -7.74
C VAL A 63 19.30 -6.70 -7.08
N ILE A 64 18.01 -6.83 -7.39
CA ILE A 64 17.18 -7.97 -6.98
C ILE A 64 16.92 -8.80 -8.23
N HIS A 65 17.38 -10.05 -8.19
CA HIS A 65 17.13 -11.03 -9.25
C HIS A 65 15.74 -11.63 -9.10
N LEU A 66 14.90 -11.46 -10.11
CA LEU A 66 13.54 -11.99 -10.15
C LEU A 66 13.51 -13.31 -10.91
N THR A 67 12.69 -14.23 -10.40
CA THR A 67 12.35 -15.48 -11.07
C THR A 67 10.91 -15.46 -11.59
N ASP A 68 10.58 -16.39 -12.49
CA ASP A 68 9.19 -16.61 -12.93
C ASP A 68 8.22 -16.85 -11.76
N GLN A 69 8.72 -17.43 -10.67
CA GLN A 69 7.90 -17.68 -9.48
C GLN A 69 7.57 -16.37 -8.75
N ASP A 70 8.53 -15.44 -8.67
CA ASP A 70 8.31 -14.13 -8.08
C ASP A 70 7.28 -13.35 -8.91
N LEU A 71 7.40 -13.36 -10.24
CA LEU A 71 6.42 -12.69 -11.10
C LEU A 71 5.01 -13.28 -10.97
N LYS A 72 4.88 -14.60 -10.81
CA LYS A 72 3.58 -15.24 -10.53
C LYS A 72 2.99 -14.82 -9.19
N GLN A 73 3.84 -14.53 -8.20
CA GLN A 73 3.41 -14.02 -6.90
C GLN A 73 2.99 -12.54 -6.98
N TYR A 74 3.55 -11.78 -7.93
CA TYR A 74 3.33 -10.35 -8.10
C TYR A 74 2.81 -10.01 -9.50
N PRO A 75 1.51 -10.24 -9.79
CA PRO A 75 0.95 -10.08 -11.14
C PRO A 75 1.00 -8.64 -11.67
N VAL A 76 0.95 -7.64 -10.78
CA VAL A 76 1.12 -6.21 -11.13
C VAL A 76 2.54 -5.95 -11.66
N LEU A 77 3.54 -6.52 -10.98
CA LEU A 77 4.95 -6.42 -11.38
C LEU A 77 5.18 -7.14 -12.72
N GLU A 78 4.64 -8.34 -12.89
CA GLU A 78 4.68 -9.10 -14.15
C GLU A 78 4.09 -8.27 -15.31
N SER A 79 2.93 -7.66 -15.10
CA SER A 79 2.27 -6.86 -16.13
C SER A 79 3.10 -5.63 -16.53
N ALA A 80 3.65 -4.90 -15.55
CA ALA A 80 4.45 -3.72 -15.83
C ALA A 80 5.81 -4.08 -16.49
N ILE A 81 6.46 -5.18 -16.10
CA ILE A 81 7.70 -5.65 -16.73
C ILE A 81 7.45 -6.05 -18.19
N ARG A 82 6.36 -6.79 -18.45
CA ARG A 82 6.00 -7.21 -19.81
C ARG A 82 5.78 -6.01 -20.72
N ASP A 83 5.13 -4.96 -20.24
CA ASP A 83 4.91 -3.74 -21.01
C ASP A 83 6.21 -2.93 -21.19
N ALA A 84 7.03 -2.82 -20.14
CA ALA A 84 8.34 -2.16 -20.19
C ALA A 84 9.32 -2.83 -21.15
N ALA A 85 9.27 -4.17 -21.27
CA ALA A 85 10.07 -4.91 -22.23
C ALA A 85 9.76 -4.53 -23.70
N VAL A 86 8.56 -4.04 -23.99
CA VAL A 86 8.14 -3.63 -25.34
C VAL A 86 8.39 -2.15 -25.58
N GLN A 87 8.12 -1.29 -24.59
CA GLN A 87 8.05 0.16 -24.78
C GLN A 87 9.04 0.95 -23.91
N ILE A 88 10.02 0.28 -23.29
CA ILE A 88 10.98 0.83 -22.32
C ILE A 88 10.30 1.23 -21.01
N SER A 89 9.05 1.68 -21.02
CA SER A 89 8.26 1.94 -19.82
C SER A 89 6.94 1.16 -19.83
N GLY A 90 6.63 0.54 -18.70
CA GLY A 90 5.41 -0.20 -18.45
C GLY A 90 4.70 0.32 -17.23
N LYS A 91 3.37 0.23 -17.23
CA LYS A 91 2.53 0.77 -16.16
C LYS A 91 1.50 -0.26 -15.77
N ALA A 92 1.32 -0.48 -14.48
CA ALA A 92 0.27 -1.34 -13.97
C ALA A 92 -0.50 -0.62 -12.86
N PRO A 93 -1.84 -0.60 -12.92
CA PRO A 93 -2.64 -0.15 -11.81
C PRO A 93 -2.41 -1.08 -10.63
N MET A 94 -2.24 -0.53 -9.45
CA MET A 94 -2.03 -1.30 -8.24
C MET A 94 -2.90 -0.80 -7.10
N THR A 95 -3.35 -1.74 -6.29
CA THR A 95 -4.02 -1.46 -5.02
C THR A 95 -2.98 -1.10 -3.96
N GLY A 96 -3.41 -0.41 -2.89
CA GLY A 96 -2.49 -0.09 -1.79
C GLY A 96 -1.93 -1.33 -1.08
N VAL A 97 -2.69 -2.44 -1.05
CA VAL A 97 -2.23 -3.72 -0.50
C VAL A 97 -1.09 -4.29 -1.32
N GLU A 98 -1.22 -4.30 -2.66
CA GLU A 98 -0.16 -4.76 -3.55
C GLU A 98 1.09 -3.90 -3.43
N ASN A 99 0.94 -2.57 -3.33
CA ASN A 99 2.07 -1.69 -3.08
C ASN A 99 2.79 -2.02 -1.77
N LEU A 100 2.06 -2.21 -0.67
CA LEU A 100 2.64 -2.51 0.64
C LEU A 100 3.40 -3.85 0.61
N VAL A 101 2.81 -4.87 -0.02
CA VAL A 101 3.43 -6.18 -0.20
C VAL A 101 4.71 -6.08 -1.06
N LEU A 102 4.69 -5.28 -2.13
CA LEU A 102 5.86 -5.04 -2.97
C LEU A 102 6.94 -4.23 -2.25
N ILE A 103 6.57 -3.23 -1.44
CA ILE A 103 7.50 -2.47 -0.59
C ILE A 103 8.18 -3.41 0.42
N GLU A 104 7.41 -4.27 1.10
CA GLU A 104 7.96 -5.21 2.09
C GLU A 104 8.88 -6.26 1.43
N SER A 105 8.52 -6.72 0.23
CA SER A 105 9.28 -7.75 -0.48
C SER A 105 10.54 -7.22 -1.17
N PHE A 106 10.48 -6.01 -1.73
CA PHE A 106 11.49 -5.48 -2.64
C PHE A 106 12.07 -4.11 -2.25
N GLY A 107 11.53 -3.44 -1.23
CA GLY A 107 12.11 -2.21 -0.69
C GLY A 107 11.91 -0.96 -1.55
N ILE A 108 10.66 -0.65 -1.94
CA ILE A 108 10.33 0.50 -2.82
C ILE A 108 10.45 1.87 -2.10
N ASP A 109 10.65 1.88 -0.78
CA ASP A 109 10.62 3.08 0.08
C ASP A 109 11.95 3.85 0.16
N ALA A 110 12.91 3.49 -0.67
CA ALA A 110 14.20 4.15 -0.72
C ALA A 110 14.13 5.50 -1.48
N ARG A 111 15.03 6.44 -1.16
CA ARG A 111 15.28 7.62 -2.01
C ARG A 111 15.53 7.12 -3.43
N GLU A 112 15.20 7.92 -4.44
CA GLU A 112 15.28 7.49 -5.85
C GLU A 112 16.64 6.87 -6.22
N ASP A 113 17.71 7.34 -5.59
CA ASP A 113 19.08 6.86 -5.73
C ASP A 113 19.42 5.56 -4.98
N ASP A 114 18.61 5.17 -3.99
CA ASP A 114 18.80 4.00 -3.14
C ASP A 114 17.87 2.82 -3.53
N ARG A 115 17.05 3.00 -4.57
CA ARG A 115 16.10 1.96 -5.02
C ARG A 115 16.86 0.79 -5.66
N PRO A 116 16.52 -0.46 -5.29
CA PRO A 116 17.10 -1.60 -5.99
C PRO A 116 16.56 -1.68 -7.41
N TYR A 117 17.44 -2.02 -8.36
CA TYR A 117 17.03 -2.42 -9.70
C TYR A 117 16.54 -3.86 -9.67
N LEU A 118 15.53 -4.16 -10.47
CA LEU A 118 15.03 -5.51 -10.65
C LEU A 118 15.65 -6.10 -11.91
N GLU A 119 16.23 -7.29 -11.82
CA GLU A 119 16.76 -8.02 -12.97
C GLU A 119 15.82 -9.19 -13.28
N TYR A 120 15.38 -9.26 -14.53
CA TYR A 120 14.56 -10.36 -15.03
C TYR A 120 14.94 -10.64 -16.49
N ASP A 121 15.24 -11.91 -16.78
CA ASP A 121 15.67 -12.37 -18.11
C ASP A 121 16.86 -11.58 -18.70
N GLY A 122 17.81 -11.17 -17.85
CA GLY A 122 18.98 -10.38 -18.24
C GLY A 122 18.71 -8.90 -18.53
N ALA A 123 17.46 -8.45 -18.40
CA ALA A 123 17.07 -7.05 -18.49
C ALA A 123 16.91 -6.44 -17.09
N TYR A 124 17.24 -5.15 -16.97
CA TYR A 124 17.19 -4.42 -15.71
C TYR A 124 16.07 -3.38 -15.74
N TYR A 125 15.43 -3.22 -14.59
CA TYR A 125 14.21 -2.45 -14.45
C TYR A 125 14.27 -1.57 -13.20
N LEU A 126 13.92 -0.29 -13.36
CA LEU A 126 13.72 0.66 -12.26
C LEU A 126 12.23 0.77 -11.95
N THR A 127 11.87 0.70 -10.66
CA THR A 127 10.48 0.82 -10.22
C THR A 127 10.19 2.19 -9.59
N ARG A 128 9.09 2.82 -10.02
CA ARG A 128 8.56 4.05 -9.43
C ARG A 128 7.07 3.90 -9.16
N VAL A 129 6.62 4.35 -8.00
CA VAL A 129 5.20 4.39 -7.63
C VAL A 129 4.69 5.81 -7.79
N LEU A 130 3.62 5.98 -8.56
CA LEU A 130 2.93 7.26 -8.73
C LEU A 130 1.58 7.23 -8.00
N LEU A 131 1.34 8.27 -7.20
CA LEU A 131 0.05 8.55 -6.58
C LEU A 131 -0.72 9.49 -7.50
N HIS A 132 -1.94 9.11 -7.92
CA HIS A 132 -2.83 9.96 -8.72
C HIS A 132 -3.91 10.63 -7.87
#